data_AF-A0A093ZT81-F1
#
_entry.id   AF-A0A093ZT81-F1
#
_cell.length_a   1.000
_cell.length_b   1.000
_cell.length_c   1.000
_cell.angle_alpha   90.00
_cell.angle_beta   90.00
_cell.angle_gamma   90.00
#
_symmetry.space_group_name_H-M   'P 1'
#
loop_
_entity.id
_entity.type
_entity.pdbx_description
1 polymer ?
#
loop_
_entity_poly.entity_id
_entity_poly.type
_entity_poly.pdbx_seq_one_letter_code
_entity_poly.pdbx_strand_id
1 'polypeptide(L)'
;PSHTPLLLAEAIHQLSSPLCPRDGHAVQANLLIAIGLDGSGELKRALTFFNQAVDIALEIGMQQERFAEENGGGNRVMEESWRRTWWECVVLDGMVAGVHQASTVRLGGVGEGVGLPCQEGDYISGNIPPPFTLEEFNNADLSSDNPVFSSFAYRIAAIRNLVRILALPKPIFPDDPLIAKTDAYLVNWMLHLPSTARLVVEDGRVDEMLFQAHMITYA
;
A
#
# COMPACT_ATOMS: atom_id res chain seq x y z
N PRO A 1 18.30 -1.05 -29.61
CA PRO A 1 18.70 -0.36 -28.35
C PRO A 1 17.46 -0.11 -27.48
N SER A 2 17.47 -0.53 -26.22
CA SER A 2 16.35 -0.27 -25.31
C SER A 2 16.24 1.24 -25.05
N HIS A 3 15.09 1.83 -25.37
CA HIS A 3 14.81 3.25 -25.12
C HIS A 3 14.58 3.56 -23.63
N THR A 4 14.49 2.53 -22.78
CA THR A 4 14.18 2.60 -21.35
C THR A 4 15.05 3.58 -20.54
N PRO A 5 16.39 3.64 -20.72
CA PRO A 5 17.23 4.58 -19.96
C PRO A 5 16.95 6.04 -20.30
N LEU A 6 16.61 6.33 -21.56
CA LEU A 6 16.26 7.67 -22.03
C LEU A 6 14.91 8.11 -21.47
N LEU A 7 13.93 7.20 -21.44
CA LEU A 7 12.60 7.50 -20.88
C LEU A 7 12.65 7.75 -19.38
N LEU A 8 13.46 7.01 -18.62
CA LEU A 8 13.66 7.26 -17.19
C LEU A 8 14.33 8.63 -16.94
N ALA A 9 15.38 8.94 -17.71
CA ALA A 9 16.07 10.23 -17.59
C ALA A 9 15.13 11.42 -17.89
N GLU A 10 14.30 11.29 -18.93
CA GLU A 10 13.30 12.30 -19.28
C GLU A 10 12.22 12.44 -18.18
N ALA A 11 11.69 11.32 -17.65
CA ALA A 11 10.71 11.35 -16.57
C ALA A 11 11.27 12.06 -15.31
N ILE A 12 12.51 11.75 -14.94
CA ILE A 12 13.19 12.41 -13.82
C ILE A 12 13.36 13.91 -14.09
N HIS A 13 13.74 14.29 -15.32
CA HIS A 13 13.88 15.69 -15.71
C HIS A 13 12.56 16.46 -15.58
N GLN A 14 11.46 15.89 -16.07
CA GLN A 14 10.13 16.49 -15.98
C GLN A 14 9.65 16.65 -14.53
N LEU A 15 9.83 15.63 -13.69
CA LEU A 15 9.45 15.71 -12.26
C LEU A 15 10.30 16.70 -11.46
N SER A 16 11.54 16.94 -11.90
CA SER A 16 12.42 17.92 -11.26
C SER A 16 12.13 19.36 -11.70
N SER A 17 11.29 19.55 -12.72
CA SER A 17 10.92 20.87 -13.23
C SER A 17 10.05 21.60 -12.21
N PRO A 18 10.33 22.89 -11.92
CA PRO A 18 9.44 23.70 -11.08
C PRO A 18 8.07 23.95 -11.72
N LEU A 19 7.93 23.66 -13.02
CA LEU A 19 6.67 23.75 -13.76
C LEU A 19 5.84 22.47 -13.68
N CYS A 20 6.36 21.39 -13.08
CA CYS A 20 5.64 20.14 -12.94
C CYS A 20 4.42 20.35 -12.02
N PRO A 21 3.18 20.06 -12.48
CA PRO A 21 2.01 20.13 -11.63
C PRO A 21 2.15 19.20 -10.42
N ARG A 22 1.77 19.70 -9.24
CA ARG A 22 1.70 18.90 -8.03
C ARG A 22 0.30 18.29 -7.96
N ASP A 23 0.12 17.16 -8.65
CA ASP A 23 -1.16 16.47 -8.78
C ASP A 23 -1.02 14.96 -8.51
N GLY A 24 -2.12 14.21 -8.63
CA GLY A 24 -2.12 12.75 -8.42
C GLY A 24 -1.21 11.99 -9.39
N HIS A 25 -1.03 12.48 -10.63
CA HIS A 25 -0.14 11.86 -11.61
C HIS A 25 1.33 12.04 -11.22
N ALA A 26 1.69 13.21 -10.68
CA ALA A 26 3.02 13.42 -10.12
C ALA A 26 3.32 12.47 -8.96
N VAL A 27 2.33 12.17 -8.10
CA VAL A 27 2.47 11.14 -7.05
C VAL A 27 2.78 9.78 -7.68
N GLN A 28 1.96 9.33 -8.63
CA GLN A 28 2.15 8.04 -9.31
C GLN A 28 3.52 7.93 -9.99
N ALA A 29 3.94 8.97 -10.71
CA ALA A 29 5.23 8.98 -11.40
C ALA A 29 6.40 8.89 -10.42
N ASN A 30 6.36 9.63 -9.30
CA ASN A 30 7.39 9.53 -8.26
C ASN A 30 7.42 8.13 -7.62
N LEU A 31 6.26 7.52 -7.34
CA LEU A 31 6.18 6.15 -6.80
C LEU A 31 6.79 5.12 -7.75
N LEU A 32 6.46 5.17 -9.04
CA LEU A 32 7.00 4.24 -10.04
C LEU A 32 8.53 4.33 -10.13
N ILE A 33 9.08 5.54 -10.10
CA ILE A 33 10.54 5.75 -10.10
C ILE A 33 11.15 5.23 -8.80
N ALA A 34 10.52 5.51 -7.65
CA ALA A 34 11.00 5.02 -6.36
C ALA A 34 11.07 3.49 -6.32
N ILE A 35 10.00 2.80 -6.72
CA ILE A 35 9.94 1.33 -6.77
C ILE A 35 11.01 0.77 -7.71
N GLY A 36 11.15 1.34 -8.92
CA GLY A 36 12.15 0.90 -9.88
C GLY A 36 13.60 1.08 -9.40
N LEU A 37 13.89 2.19 -8.73
CA LEU A 37 15.21 2.46 -8.14
C LEU A 37 15.50 1.53 -6.96
N ASP A 38 14.51 1.28 -6.09
CA ASP A 38 14.66 0.36 -4.96
C ASP A 38 14.96 -1.07 -5.45
N GLY A 39 14.19 -1.55 -6.43
CA GLY A 39 14.43 -2.85 -7.08
C GLY A 39 15.77 -2.95 -7.81
N SER A 40 16.42 -1.82 -8.11
CA SER A 40 17.77 -1.75 -8.70
C SER A 40 18.89 -1.58 -7.65
N GLY A 41 18.55 -1.58 -6.35
CA GLY A 41 19.49 -1.40 -5.25
C GLY A 41 19.89 0.06 -4.99
N GLU A 42 19.21 1.03 -5.59
CA GLU A 42 19.51 2.47 -5.47
C GLU A 42 18.70 3.15 -4.35
N LEU A 43 18.64 2.52 -3.16
CA LEU A 43 17.75 2.90 -2.06
C LEU A 43 17.76 4.41 -1.71
N LYS A 44 18.93 5.05 -1.63
CA LYS A 44 19.02 6.49 -1.31
C LYS A 44 18.26 7.37 -2.33
N ARG A 45 18.36 7.03 -3.61
CA ARG A 45 17.63 7.75 -4.66
C ARG A 45 16.16 7.40 -4.62
N ALA A 46 15.82 6.12 -4.42
CA ALA A 46 14.44 5.67 -4.27
C ALA A 46 13.72 6.45 -3.16
N LEU A 47 14.34 6.61 -1.99
CA LEU A 47 13.80 7.38 -0.86
C LEU A 47 13.58 8.86 -1.18
N THR A 48 14.37 9.44 -2.10
CA THR A 48 14.18 10.83 -2.51
C THR A 48 12.85 11.00 -3.25
N PHE A 49 12.60 10.17 -4.26
CA PHE A 49 11.35 10.18 -5.02
C PHE A 49 10.16 9.73 -4.18
N PHE A 50 10.35 8.74 -3.32
CA PHE A 50 9.29 8.28 -2.42
C PHE A 50 8.84 9.40 -1.47
N ASN A 51 9.78 10.10 -0.82
CA ASN A 51 9.42 11.21 0.06
C ASN A 51 8.72 12.35 -0.70
N GLN A 52 9.15 12.65 -1.93
CA GLN A 52 8.46 13.61 -2.79
C GLN A 52 7.03 13.18 -3.13
N ALA A 53 6.80 11.90 -3.43
CA ALA A 53 5.47 11.35 -3.65
C ALA A 53 4.55 11.57 -2.44
N VAL A 54 5.05 11.23 -1.24
CA VAL A 54 4.30 11.41 0.01
C VAL A 54 4.00 12.88 0.28
N ASP A 55 4.97 13.77 0.08
CA ASP A 55 4.78 15.21 0.29
C ASP A 55 3.71 15.78 -0.65
N ILE A 56 3.74 15.40 -1.94
CA ILE A 56 2.70 15.80 -2.91
C ILE A 56 1.34 15.20 -2.53
N ALA A 57 1.28 13.90 -2.18
CA ALA A 57 0.03 13.23 -1.82
C ALA A 57 -0.66 13.92 -0.63
N LEU A 58 0.11 14.28 0.40
CA LEU A 58 -0.41 15.01 1.56
C LEU A 58 -0.85 16.44 1.22
N GLU A 59 -0.08 17.14 0.39
CA GLU A 59 -0.38 18.51 -0.04
C GLU A 59 -1.69 18.61 -0.82
N ILE A 60 -1.95 17.67 -1.74
CA ILE A 60 -3.18 17.64 -2.51
C ILE A 60 -4.37 17.04 -1.74
N GLY A 61 -4.13 16.51 -0.54
CA GLY A 61 -5.16 15.92 0.30
C GLY A 61 -5.56 14.49 -0.10
N MET A 62 -4.68 13.73 -0.74
CA MET A 62 -4.96 12.37 -1.23
C MET A 62 -5.38 11.40 -0.10
N GLN A 63 -4.99 11.69 1.14
CA GLN A 63 -5.39 10.97 2.36
C GLN A 63 -6.84 11.20 2.80
N GLN A 64 -7.57 12.13 2.18
CA GLN A 64 -8.95 12.41 2.55
C GLN A 64 -9.88 11.39 1.88
N GLU A 65 -10.86 10.88 2.63
CA GLU A 65 -11.87 9.92 2.16
C GLU A 65 -12.51 10.32 0.82
N ARG A 66 -12.90 11.60 0.71
CA ARG A 66 -13.55 12.18 -0.46
C ARG A 66 -12.62 12.51 -1.64
N PHE A 67 -11.30 12.43 -1.47
CA PHE A 67 -10.35 12.88 -2.51
C PHE A 67 -10.59 12.14 -3.83
N ALA A 68 -10.78 10.82 -3.76
CA ALA A 68 -10.99 9.98 -4.93
C ALA A 68 -12.21 10.46 -5.73
N GLU A 69 -13.35 10.64 -5.07
CA GLU A 69 -14.61 11.08 -5.69
C GLU A 69 -14.52 12.50 -6.24
N GLU A 70 -13.93 13.43 -5.48
CA GLU A 70 -13.79 14.84 -5.87
C GLU A 70 -12.83 15.01 -7.08
N ASN A 71 -11.84 14.13 -7.23
CA ASN A 71 -10.79 14.22 -8.26
C ASN A 71 -10.88 13.11 -9.33
N GLY A 72 -11.92 12.27 -9.28
CA GLY A 72 -12.13 11.18 -10.23
C GLY A 72 -12.83 11.61 -11.53
N GLY A 73 -13.41 12.81 -11.56
CA GLY A 73 -14.14 13.33 -12.72
C GLY A 73 -15.38 12.49 -13.07
N GLY A 74 -15.96 11.80 -12.09
CA GLY A 74 -17.06 10.85 -12.29
C GLY A 74 -16.65 9.53 -12.94
N ASN A 75 -15.36 9.28 -13.14
CA ASN A 75 -14.84 8.02 -13.63
C ASN A 75 -14.37 7.14 -12.46
N ARG A 76 -15.14 6.08 -12.16
CA ARG A 76 -14.83 5.16 -11.06
C ARG A 76 -13.46 4.49 -11.15
N VAL A 77 -12.94 4.27 -12.36
CA VAL A 77 -11.60 3.70 -12.56
C VAL A 77 -10.54 4.69 -12.09
N MET A 78 -10.73 5.99 -12.34
CA MET A 78 -9.83 7.03 -11.84
C MET A 78 -9.93 7.16 -10.32
N GLU A 79 -11.14 7.13 -9.76
CA GLU A 79 -11.35 7.14 -8.31
C GLU A 79 -10.63 5.97 -7.63
N GLU A 80 -10.73 4.77 -8.21
CA GLU A 80 -10.01 3.58 -7.73
C GLU A 80 -8.49 3.72 -7.86
N SER A 81 -8.01 4.30 -8.95
CA SER A 81 -6.60 4.61 -9.16
C SER A 81 -6.05 5.53 -8.08
N TRP A 82 -6.83 6.53 -7.64
CA TRP A 82 -6.47 7.42 -6.53
C TRP A 82 -6.41 6.70 -5.18
N ARG A 83 -7.39 5.84 -4.87
CA ARG A 83 -7.35 5.01 -3.66
C ARG A 83 -6.12 4.10 -3.65
N ARG A 84 -5.83 3.42 -4.77
CA ARG A 84 -4.64 2.57 -4.93
C ARG A 84 -3.34 3.35 -4.77
N THR A 85 -3.27 4.57 -5.31
CA THR A 85 -2.09 5.43 -5.19
C THR A 85 -1.83 5.83 -3.73
N TRP A 86 -2.88 6.24 -3.00
CA TRP A 86 -2.76 6.52 -1.57
C TRP A 86 -2.27 5.32 -0.77
N TRP A 87 -2.90 4.17 -0.97
CA TRP A 87 -2.54 2.96 -0.24
C TRP A 87 -1.14 2.46 -0.60
N GLU A 88 -0.66 2.69 -1.82
CA GLU A 88 0.73 2.42 -2.18
C GLU A 88 1.71 3.30 -1.40
N CYS A 89 1.40 4.59 -1.20
CA CYS A 89 2.20 5.45 -0.31
C CYS A 89 2.29 4.87 1.11
N VAL A 90 1.16 4.42 1.67
CA VAL A 90 1.10 3.82 3.01
C VAL A 90 1.91 2.52 3.07
N VAL A 91 1.79 1.65 2.06
CA VAL A 91 2.53 0.38 2.05
C VAL A 91 4.04 0.63 1.96
N LEU A 92 4.49 1.49 1.05
CA LEU A 92 5.91 1.79 0.92
C LEU A 92 6.48 2.48 2.17
N ASP A 93 5.73 3.37 2.84
CA ASP A 93 6.18 4.00 4.09
C ASP A 93 6.45 2.94 5.18
N GLY A 94 5.54 1.97 5.30
CA GLY A 94 5.72 0.84 6.22
C GLY A 94 6.90 -0.06 5.83
N MET A 95 7.11 -0.33 4.54
CA MET A 95 8.24 -1.15 4.07
C MET A 95 9.58 -0.45 4.31
N VAL A 96 9.67 0.85 4.04
CA VAL A 96 10.88 1.65 4.29
C VAL A 96 11.24 1.66 5.78
N ALA A 97 10.24 1.78 6.66
CA ALA A 97 10.46 1.80 8.10
C ALA A 97 10.76 0.39 8.68
N GLY A 98 10.03 -0.63 8.24
CA GLY A 98 10.12 -1.97 8.82
C GLY A 98 11.18 -2.86 8.19
N VAL A 99 11.22 -2.91 6.86
CA VAL A 99 12.09 -3.82 6.11
C VAL A 99 13.45 -3.18 5.88
N HIS A 100 13.46 -1.95 5.35
CA HIS A 100 14.70 -1.23 5.09
C HIS A 100 15.31 -0.59 6.35
N GLN A 101 14.51 -0.40 7.41
CA GLN A 101 14.89 0.31 8.65
C GLN A 101 15.55 1.67 8.38
N ALA A 102 15.11 2.33 7.31
CA ALA A 102 15.75 3.53 6.78
C ALA A 102 15.07 4.84 7.23
N SER A 103 13.87 4.77 7.81
CA SER A 103 13.16 5.93 8.36
C SER A 103 12.19 5.53 9.47
N THR A 104 11.64 6.54 10.16
CA THR A 104 10.43 6.38 10.97
C THR A 104 9.20 6.32 10.06
N VAL A 105 8.14 5.65 10.53
CA VAL A 105 6.83 5.64 9.85
C VAL A 105 6.24 7.06 9.86
N ARG A 106 5.87 7.58 8.68
CA ARG A 106 5.26 8.90 8.49
C ARG A 106 3.74 8.85 8.38
N LEU A 107 3.20 7.76 7.83
CA LEU A 107 1.79 7.62 7.44
C LEU A 107 1.00 6.68 8.37
N GLY A 108 1.59 6.31 9.51
CA GLY A 108 0.95 5.46 10.51
C GLY A 108 -0.31 6.12 11.07
N GLY A 109 -1.47 5.60 10.71
CA GLY A 109 -2.77 6.12 11.16
C GLY A 109 -3.27 7.34 10.37
N VAL A 110 -2.60 7.72 9.27
CA VAL A 110 -3.07 8.78 8.37
C VAL A 110 -3.98 8.16 7.30
N GLY A 111 -5.06 8.85 6.92
CA GLY A 111 -5.91 8.47 5.80
C GLY A 111 -6.65 7.14 5.97
N GLU A 112 -6.98 6.76 7.21
CA GLU A 112 -7.71 5.51 7.50
C GLU A 112 -9.14 5.48 6.94
N GLY A 113 -9.71 6.65 6.61
CA GLY A 113 -10.99 6.79 5.95
C GLY A 113 -10.95 6.56 4.43
N VAL A 114 -9.76 6.43 3.81
CA VAL A 114 -9.69 6.12 2.38
C VAL A 114 -10.16 4.69 2.15
N GLY A 115 -11.15 4.51 1.26
CA GLY A 115 -11.69 3.20 0.92
C GLY A 115 -10.60 2.21 0.45
N LEU A 116 -10.78 0.93 0.79
CA LEU A 116 -9.88 -0.15 0.41
C LEU A 116 -9.99 -0.44 -1.10
N PRO A 117 -8.87 -0.76 -1.77
CA PRO A 117 -8.90 -1.08 -3.20
C PRO A 117 -9.70 -2.35 -3.52
N CYS A 118 -10.32 -2.39 -4.68
CA CYS A 118 -10.99 -3.56 -5.23
C CYS A 118 -9.99 -4.58 -5.83
N GLN A 119 -10.48 -5.74 -6.24
CA GLN A 119 -9.65 -6.78 -6.85
C GLN A 119 -9.14 -6.35 -8.23
N GLU A 120 -7.99 -6.88 -8.64
CA GLU A 120 -7.37 -6.54 -9.93
C GLU A 120 -8.29 -6.77 -11.14
N GLY A 121 -9.08 -7.86 -11.12
CA GLY A 121 -10.04 -8.14 -12.18
C GLY A 121 -11.15 -7.08 -12.31
N ASP A 122 -11.62 -6.53 -11.19
CA ASP A 122 -12.64 -5.47 -11.19
C ASP A 122 -12.07 -4.17 -11.75
N TYR A 123 -10.84 -3.83 -11.37
CA TYR A 123 -10.13 -2.67 -11.90
C TYR A 123 -9.90 -2.76 -13.40
N ILE A 124 -9.40 -3.90 -13.89
CA ILE A 124 -9.15 -4.14 -15.32
C ILE A 124 -10.45 -4.12 -16.13
N SER A 125 -11.53 -4.70 -15.60
CA SER A 125 -12.82 -4.72 -16.29
C SER A 125 -13.57 -3.39 -16.22
N GLY A 126 -13.14 -2.47 -15.36
CA GLY A 126 -13.80 -1.19 -15.10
C GLY A 126 -15.07 -1.30 -14.25
N ASN A 127 -15.43 -2.50 -13.78
CA ASN A 127 -16.59 -2.74 -12.94
C ASN A 127 -16.25 -2.50 -11.46
N ILE A 128 -15.96 -1.25 -11.12
CA ILE A 128 -15.49 -0.89 -9.77
C ILE A 128 -16.65 -1.01 -8.75
N PRO A 129 -16.54 -1.92 -7.76
CA PRO A 129 -17.52 -2.01 -6.69
C PRO A 129 -17.38 -0.83 -5.71
N PRO A 130 -18.39 -0.55 -4.88
CA PRO A 130 -18.23 0.35 -3.75
C PRO A 130 -17.05 -0.12 -2.87
N PRO A 131 -16.17 0.78 -2.43
CA PRO A 131 -15.02 0.40 -1.62
C PRO A 131 -15.47 0.02 -0.21
N PHE A 132 -14.84 -1.02 0.34
CA PHE A 132 -14.96 -1.31 1.78
C PHE A 132 -14.11 -0.34 2.58
N THR A 133 -14.57 0.03 3.76
CA THR A 133 -13.81 0.80 4.73
C THR A 133 -12.85 -0.11 5.49
N LEU A 134 -11.84 0.52 6.09
CA LEU A 134 -10.91 -0.16 6.98
C LEU A 134 -11.59 -0.67 8.25
N GLU A 135 -12.64 0.02 8.70
CA GLU A 135 -13.47 -0.39 9.84
C GLU A 135 -14.25 -1.67 9.52
N GLU A 136 -14.92 -1.73 8.36
CA GLU A 136 -15.61 -2.93 7.89
C GLU A 136 -14.66 -4.13 7.79
N PHE A 137 -13.43 -3.92 7.30
CA PHE A 137 -12.42 -4.97 7.28
C PHE A 137 -12.06 -5.48 8.69
N ASN A 138 -11.86 -4.59 9.67
CA ASN A 138 -11.47 -4.99 11.02
C ASN A 138 -12.63 -5.63 11.81
N ASN A 139 -13.88 -5.30 11.47
CA ASN A 139 -15.09 -5.80 12.11
C ASN A 139 -15.65 -7.06 11.43
N ALA A 140 -15.04 -7.52 10.34
CA ALA A 140 -15.50 -8.71 9.65
C ALA A 140 -15.23 -9.98 10.48
N ASP A 141 -16.29 -10.58 11.01
CA ASP A 141 -16.23 -11.89 11.67
C ASP A 141 -15.61 -12.99 10.78
N LEU A 142 -15.15 -14.09 11.39
CA LEU A 142 -14.58 -15.24 10.67
C LEU A 142 -15.65 -16.17 10.04
N SER A 143 -16.89 -15.70 9.93
CA SER A 143 -18.02 -16.50 9.42
C SER A 143 -17.99 -16.60 7.89
N SER A 144 -18.53 -17.70 7.35
CA SER A 144 -18.58 -17.95 5.90
C SER A 144 -19.47 -16.98 5.10
N ASP A 145 -20.27 -16.17 5.79
CA ASP A 145 -21.24 -15.26 5.17
C ASP A 145 -20.66 -13.85 4.94
N ASN A 146 -19.40 -13.62 5.33
CA ASN A 146 -18.76 -12.32 5.19
C ASN A 146 -18.19 -12.04 3.80
N PRO A 147 -18.10 -10.75 3.41
CA PRO A 147 -17.54 -10.36 2.14
C PRO A 147 -16.07 -10.80 2.04
N VAL A 148 -15.70 -11.36 0.89
CA VAL A 148 -14.30 -11.65 0.57
C VAL A 148 -13.63 -10.33 0.19
N PHE A 149 -12.61 -9.94 0.95
CA PHE A 149 -11.83 -8.74 0.67
C PHE A 149 -10.80 -8.99 -0.44
N SER A 150 -10.36 -7.90 -1.08
CA SER A 150 -9.35 -7.98 -2.14
C SER A 150 -7.96 -8.31 -1.58
N SER A 151 -7.09 -8.84 -2.43
CA SER A 151 -5.68 -9.08 -2.07
C SER A 151 -4.93 -7.80 -1.68
N PHE A 152 -5.37 -6.65 -2.22
CA PHE A 152 -4.87 -5.33 -1.81
C PHE A 152 -5.25 -5.01 -0.36
N ALA A 153 -6.49 -5.28 0.05
CA ALA A 153 -6.92 -5.09 1.43
C ALA A 153 -6.09 -5.93 2.42
N TYR A 154 -5.80 -7.19 2.07
CA TYR A 154 -4.94 -8.05 2.89
C TYR A 154 -3.49 -7.54 3.00
N ARG A 155 -2.92 -7.03 1.90
CA ARG A 155 -1.59 -6.38 1.89
C ARG A 155 -1.56 -5.14 2.79
N ILE A 156 -2.60 -4.31 2.72
CA ILE A 156 -2.75 -3.12 3.57
C ILE A 156 -2.87 -3.52 5.05
N ALA A 157 -3.66 -4.56 5.36
CA ALA A 157 -3.78 -5.06 6.71
C ALA A 157 -2.44 -5.58 7.25
N ALA A 158 -1.67 -6.30 6.43
CA ALA A 158 -0.36 -6.83 6.79
C ALA A 158 0.63 -5.69 7.12
N ILE A 159 0.74 -4.67 6.25
CA ILE A 159 1.67 -3.57 6.51
C ILE A 159 1.28 -2.73 7.73
N ARG A 160 -0.02 -2.53 7.97
CA ARG A 160 -0.49 -1.82 9.17
C ARG A 160 -0.17 -2.59 10.44
N ASN A 161 -0.25 -3.91 10.42
CA ASN A 161 0.18 -4.74 11.54
C ASN A 161 1.68 -4.62 11.77
N LEU A 162 2.51 -4.67 10.71
CA LEU A 162 3.95 -4.43 10.84
C LEU A 162 4.23 -3.06 11.48
N VAL A 163 3.60 -1.99 10.99
CA VAL A 163 3.74 -0.64 11.56
C VAL A 163 3.36 -0.59 13.04
N ARG A 164 2.26 -1.24 13.44
CA ARG A 164 1.84 -1.32 14.85
C ARG A 164 2.88 -2.06 15.70
N ILE A 165 3.47 -3.12 15.18
CA ILE A 165 4.51 -3.91 15.86
C ILE A 165 5.79 -3.08 16.02
N LEU A 166 6.22 -2.36 14.98
CA LEU A 166 7.38 -1.47 15.04
C LEU A 166 7.22 -0.34 16.06
N ALA A 167 5.99 0.08 16.34
CA ALA A 167 5.67 1.09 17.35
C ALA A 167 5.66 0.52 18.79
N LEU A 168 5.67 -0.81 18.97
CA LEU A 168 5.73 -1.41 20.29
C LEU A 168 7.15 -1.26 20.89
N PRO A 169 7.25 -1.07 22.22
CA PRO A 169 8.54 -1.16 22.90
C PRO A 169 9.11 -2.57 22.75
N LYS A 170 10.44 -2.68 22.77
CA LYS A 170 11.10 -3.99 22.69
C LYS A 170 10.78 -4.81 23.94
N PRO A 171 10.38 -6.09 23.79
CA PRO A 171 10.12 -6.94 24.94
C PRO A 171 11.39 -7.07 25.79
N ILE A 172 11.24 -6.95 27.10
CA ILE A 172 12.38 -6.92 28.03
C ILE A 172 12.66 -8.32 28.58
N PHE A 173 11.66 -9.20 28.58
CA PHE A 173 11.74 -10.57 29.10
C PHE A 173 10.92 -11.55 28.25
N PRO A 174 11.19 -12.87 28.33
CA PRO A 174 10.55 -13.88 27.45
C PRO A 174 9.02 -14.01 27.57
N ASP A 175 8.44 -13.63 28.71
CA ASP A 175 6.98 -13.69 28.96
C ASP A 175 6.32 -12.30 28.93
N ASP A 176 6.94 -11.35 28.23
CA ASP A 176 6.43 -9.99 28.11
C ASP A 176 5.06 -10.01 27.41
N PRO A 177 3.99 -9.43 28.01
CA PRO A 177 2.67 -9.34 27.36
C PRO A 177 2.70 -8.68 25.98
N LEU A 178 3.75 -7.91 25.66
CA LEU A 178 3.99 -7.37 24.32
C LEU A 178 4.19 -8.44 23.26
N ILE A 179 4.74 -9.61 23.62
CA ILE A 179 4.91 -10.77 22.73
C ILE A 179 3.53 -11.31 22.37
N ALA A 180 2.67 -11.58 23.36
CA ALA A 180 1.31 -12.03 23.12
C ALA A 180 0.48 -11.03 22.30
N LYS A 181 0.71 -9.72 22.48
CA LYS A 181 0.07 -8.67 21.67
C LYS A 181 0.56 -8.69 20.22
N THR A 182 1.83 -8.96 19.99
CA THR A 182 2.42 -9.10 18.65
C THR A 182 1.87 -10.33 17.96
N ASP A 183 1.84 -11.47 18.66
CA ASP A 183 1.25 -12.73 18.17
C ASP A 183 -0.23 -12.56 17.82
N ALA A 184 -0.98 -11.81 18.64
CA ALA A 184 -2.39 -11.53 18.36
C ALA A 184 -2.59 -10.79 17.03
N TYR A 185 -1.72 -9.83 16.67
CA TYR A 185 -1.81 -9.15 15.36
C TYR A 185 -1.53 -10.10 14.20
N LEU A 186 -0.53 -10.98 14.33
CA LEU A 186 -0.16 -11.95 13.30
C LEU A 186 -1.27 -13.02 13.13
N VAL A 187 -1.74 -13.60 14.23
CA VAL A 187 -2.80 -14.60 14.25
C VAL A 187 -4.11 -14.02 13.73
N ASN A 188 -4.50 -12.82 14.18
CA ASN A 188 -5.73 -12.18 13.71
C ASN A 188 -5.69 -11.94 12.21
N TRP A 189 -4.57 -11.49 11.65
CA TRP A 189 -4.42 -11.33 10.20
C TRP A 189 -4.57 -12.65 9.44
N MET A 190 -3.91 -13.72 9.90
CA MET A 190 -4.02 -15.05 9.27
C MET A 190 -5.45 -15.60 9.32
N LEU A 191 -6.21 -15.33 10.39
CA LEU A 191 -7.58 -15.78 10.52
C LEU A 191 -8.53 -15.10 9.52
N HIS A 192 -8.30 -13.82 9.19
CA HIS A 192 -9.11 -13.10 8.20
C HIS A 192 -8.83 -13.51 6.75
N LEU A 193 -7.78 -14.30 6.51
CA LEU A 193 -7.46 -14.83 5.19
C LEU A 193 -8.45 -15.97 4.85
N PRO A 194 -9.30 -15.84 3.82
CA PRO A 194 -10.22 -16.90 3.46
C PRO A 194 -9.41 -18.14 3.06
N SER A 195 -9.99 -19.33 3.24
CA SER A 195 -9.33 -20.59 2.88
C SER A 195 -8.92 -20.69 1.41
N THR A 196 -9.50 -19.84 0.56
CA THR A 196 -9.20 -19.66 -0.86
C THR A 196 -8.05 -18.67 -1.13
N ALA A 197 -7.73 -17.76 -0.21
CA ALA A 197 -6.57 -16.88 -0.28
C ALA A 197 -5.30 -17.61 0.17
N ARG A 198 -5.11 -18.84 -0.30
CA ARG A 198 -3.80 -19.48 -0.25
C ARG A 198 -2.98 -18.90 -1.40
N LEU A 199 -1.67 -18.84 -1.24
CA LEU A 199 -0.78 -18.62 -2.38
C LEU A 199 -0.95 -19.78 -3.37
N VAL A 200 -1.87 -19.60 -4.31
CA VAL A 200 -2.09 -20.55 -5.41
C VAL A 200 -1.36 -19.98 -6.62
N VAL A 201 -0.42 -20.77 -7.15
CA VAL A 201 0.16 -20.53 -8.46
C VAL A 201 -0.79 -21.14 -9.47
N GLU A 202 -1.68 -20.34 -10.07
CA GLU A 202 -2.55 -20.80 -11.16
C GLU A 202 -1.97 -20.33 -12.49
N ASP A 203 -1.79 -21.25 -13.44
CA ASP A 203 -1.20 -20.98 -14.77
C ASP A 203 0.14 -20.23 -14.74
N GLY A 204 0.95 -20.44 -13.69
CA GLY A 204 2.24 -19.78 -13.51
C GLY A 204 2.15 -18.32 -13.07
N ARG A 205 0.96 -17.83 -12.72
CA ARG A 205 0.75 -16.50 -12.13
C ARG A 205 0.46 -16.64 -10.64
N VAL A 206 1.00 -15.71 -9.87
CA VAL A 206 0.80 -15.59 -8.43
C VAL A 206 0.10 -14.27 -8.20
N ASP A 207 -0.89 -14.23 -7.30
CA ASP A 207 -1.42 -12.96 -6.82
C ASP A 207 -0.30 -12.21 -6.08
N GLU A 208 0.30 -11.22 -6.75
CA GLU A 208 1.49 -10.54 -6.24
C GLU A 208 1.18 -9.74 -4.97
N MET A 209 -0.05 -9.24 -4.84
CA MET A 209 -0.47 -8.47 -3.65
C MET A 209 -0.57 -9.38 -2.44
N LEU A 210 -1.19 -10.55 -2.59
CA LEU A 210 -1.28 -11.54 -1.54
C LEU A 210 0.08 -12.13 -1.18
N PHE A 211 0.95 -12.35 -2.18
CA PHE A 211 2.33 -12.74 -1.94
C PHE A 211 3.09 -11.71 -1.12
N GLN A 212 3.00 -10.43 -1.47
CA GLN A 212 3.60 -9.37 -0.66
C GLN A 212 3.01 -9.32 0.75
N ALA A 213 1.70 -9.53 0.91
CA ALA A 213 1.06 -9.55 2.22
C ALA A 213 1.63 -10.65 3.14
N HIS A 214 1.80 -11.86 2.59
CA HIS A 214 2.50 -12.94 3.30
C HIS A 214 3.94 -12.57 3.62
N MET A 215 4.71 -12.05 2.65
CA MET A 215 6.10 -11.64 2.88
C MET A 215 6.22 -10.60 4.00
N ILE A 216 5.32 -9.60 4.04
CA ILE A 216 5.29 -8.57 5.10
C ILE A 216 5.02 -9.19 6.49
N THR A 217 4.15 -10.19 6.55
CA THR A 217 3.75 -10.82 7.81
C THR A 217 4.84 -11.75 8.37
N TYR A 218 5.70 -12.29 7.50
CA TYR A 218 6.80 -13.19 7.87
C TYR A 218 8.20 -12.52 7.85
N ALA A 219 8.28 -11.22 7.56
CA ALA A 219 9.53 -10.44 7.56
C ALA A 219 9.95 -10.02 8.97
#